data_AF-A0A815WRT1-F1
#
_entry.id   AF-A0A815WRT1-F1
#
_cell.length_a   1.000
_cell.length_b   1.000
_cell.length_c   1.000
_cell.angle_alpha   90.00
_cell.angle_beta   90.00
_cell.angle_gamma   90.00
#
_symmetry.space_group_name_H-M   'P 1'
#
loop_
_entity.id
_entity.type
_entity.pdbx_description
1 polymer ?
#
loop_
_entity_poly.entity_id
_entity_poly.type
_entity_poly.pdbx_seq_one_letter_code
_entity_poly.pdbx_strand_id
1 'polypeptide(L)'
;MLFEMILMKFDSNELFRVETFLGPFVLTLFILLVVFICLSIFLSIINDNFRLAREKVIEDPEVFSYIIKTFFQWIGIKKRPEWEIQEEKDQQMRENYFSTTDTLRLRTNQLVNQINRMYFNQQTTNV
;
A
#
# COMPACT_ATOMS: atom_id res chain seq x y z
N MET A 1 -1.64 10.54 -36.51
CA MET A 1 -1.98 9.29 -37.24
C MET A 1 -1.60 8.03 -36.46
N LEU A 2 -0.33 7.59 -36.41
CA LEU A 2 0.02 6.26 -35.83
C LEU A 2 -0.22 6.17 -34.30
N PHE A 3 0.06 7.25 -33.56
CA PHE A 3 -0.24 7.35 -32.12
C PHE A 3 -1.74 7.41 -31.82
N GLU A 4 -2.53 8.06 -32.68
CA GLU A 4 -3.99 8.09 -32.55
C GLU A 4 -4.61 6.72 -32.84
N MET A 5 -4.03 5.94 -33.77
CA MET A 5 -4.42 4.55 -33.99
C MET A 5 -4.15 3.65 -32.78
N ILE A 6 -3.03 3.86 -32.06
CA ILE A 6 -2.75 3.14 -30.80
C ILE A 6 -3.79 3.49 -29.73
N LEU A 7 -4.26 4.74 -29.70
CA LEU A 7 -5.37 5.19 -28.86
C LEU A 7 -6.76 4.80 -29.41
N MET A 8 -6.81 3.96 -30.44
CA MET A 8 -8.04 3.47 -31.07
C MET A 8 -8.92 4.58 -31.70
N LYS A 9 -8.35 5.77 -31.91
CA LYS A 9 -8.98 6.91 -32.56
C LYS A 9 -8.72 6.82 -34.07
N PHE A 10 -9.45 5.95 -34.74
CA PHE A 10 -9.40 5.82 -36.20
C PHE A 10 -10.80 6.04 -36.80
N ASP A 11 -10.86 6.64 -38.00
CA ASP A 11 -12.11 6.80 -38.74
C ASP A 11 -12.45 5.47 -39.43
N SER A 12 -13.32 4.69 -38.80
CA SER A 12 -13.74 3.39 -39.30
C SER A 12 -14.52 3.49 -40.61
N ASN A 13 -15.28 4.57 -40.82
CA ASN A 13 -16.14 4.73 -41.99
C ASN A 13 -15.35 4.88 -43.29
N GLU A 14 -14.17 5.48 -43.22
CA GLU A 14 -13.29 5.61 -44.37
C GLU A 14 -12.63 4.27 -44.74
N LEU A 15 -12.32 3.43 -43.74
CA LEU A 15 -11.72 2.12 -43.93
C LEU A 15 -12.71 1.09 -44.53
N PHE A 16 -13.99 1.16 -44.16
CA PHE A 16 -15.04 0.32 -44.73
C PHE A 16 -15.38 0.67 -46.19
N ARG A 17 -15.08 1.90 -46.64
CA ARG A 17 -15.39 2.36 -48.00
C ARG A 17 -14.42 1.87 -49.08
N VAL A 18 -13.18 1.52 -48.71
CA VAL A 18 -12.14 1.15 -49.68
C VAL A 18 -12.21 -0.33 -50.03
N GLU A 19 -12.30 -1.22 -49.04
CA GLU A 19 -12.56 -2.65 -49.25
C GLU A 19 -13.41 -3.23 -48.11
N THR A 20 -14.60 -3.73 -48.46
CA THR A 20 -15.64 -4.19 -47.50
C THR A 20 -15.19 -5.32 -46.57
N PHE A 21 -14.24 -6.16 -47.01
CA PHE A 21 -13.78 -7.31 -46.24
C PHE A 21 -12.41 -7.08 -45.59
N LEU A 22 -11.44 -6.54 -46.34
CA LEU A 22 -10.06 -6.43 -45.88
C LEU A 22 -9.88 -5.35 -44.80
N GLY A 23 -10.64 -4.25 -44.88
CA GLY A 23 -10.62 -3.16 -43.89
C GLY A 23 -10.97 -3.62 -42.47
N PRO A 24 -12.18 -4.17 -42.22
CA PRO A 24 -12.54 -4.68 -40.90
C PRO A 24 -11.67 -5.85 -40.42
N PHE A 25 -11.16 -6.69 -41.33
CA PHE A 25 -10.27 -7.79 -40.98
C PHE A 25 -8.93 -7.27 -40.44
N VAL A 26 -8.27 -6.35 -41.15
CA VAL A 26 -7.00 -5.74 -40.72
C VAL A 26 -7.18 -4.95 -39.42
N LEU A 27 -8.31 -4.26 -39.26
CA LEU A 27 -8.64 -3.57 -38.03
C LEU A 27 -8.76 -4.54 -36.83
N THR A 28 -9.48 -5.64 -37.02
CA THR A 28 -9.65 -6.65 -35.95
C THR A 28 -8.31 -7.25 -35.56
N LEU A 29 -7.47 -7.56 -36.55
CA LEU A 29 -6.12 -8.07 -36.33
C LEU A 29 -5.21 -7.06 -35.62
N PHE A 30 -5.32 -5.77 -35.96
CA PHE A 30 -4.62 -4.69 -35.29
C PHE A 30 -5.04 -4.57 -33.82
N ILE A 31 -6.35 -4.60 -33.53
CA ILE A 31 -6.86 -4.56 -32.16
C ILE A 31 -6.34 -5.77 -31.37
N LEU A 32 -6.41 -6.97 -31.93
CA LEU A 32 -5.93 -8.18 -31.28
C LEU A 32 -4.42 -8.10 -30.99
N LEU A 33 -3.60 -7.80 -31.99
CA LEU A 33 -2.14 -7.78 -31.81
C LEU A 33 -1.68 -6.62 -30.93
N VAL A 34 -2.14 -5.39 -31.20
CA VAL A 34 -1.61 -4.20 -30.52
C VAL A 34 -2.28 -3.99 -29.17
N VAL A 35 -3.61 -4.07 -29.11
CA VAL A 35 -4.33 -3.79 -27.86
C VAL A 35 -4.23 -4.97 -26.91
N PHE A 36 -4.42 -6.21 -27.38
CA PHE A 36 -4.34 -7.35 -26.46
C PHE A 36 -2.91 -7.83 -26.26
N ILE A 37 -2.17 -8.15 -27.32
CA ILE A 37 -0.84 -8.77 -27.13
C ILE A 37 0.18 -7.74 -26.65
N CYS A 38 0.36 -6.61 -27.36
CA CYS A 38 1.38 -5.65 -26.97
C CYS A 38 1.10 -5.02 -25.59
N LEU A 39 -0.14 -4.59 -25.29
CA LEU A 39 -0.43 -4.05 -23.94
C LEU A 39 -0.27 -5.12 -22.85
N SER A 40 -0.64 -6.38 -23.10
CA SER A 40 -0.42 -7.45 -22.11
C SER A 40 1.06 -7.68 -21.83
N ILE A 41 1.91 -7.61 -22.86
CA ILE A 41 3.37 -7.70 -22.70
C ILE A 41 3.88 -6.51 -21.89
N PHE A 42 3.45 -5.28 -22.22
CA PHE A 42 3.82 -4.09 -21.44
C PHE A 42 3.38 -4.20 -19.98
N LEU A 43 2.16 -4.67 -19.72
CA LEU A 43 1.65 -4.91 -18.37
C LEU A 43 2.49 -5.96 -17.64
N SER A 44 2.87 -7.05 -18.30
CA SER A 44 3.74 -8.07 -17.71
C SER A 44 5.10 -7.50 -17.33
N ILE A 45 5.72 -6.71 -18.22
CA ILE A 45 7.01 -6.05 -17.96
C ILE A 45 6.88 -5.10 -16.77
N ILE A 46 5.84 -4.26 -16.73
CA ILE A 46 5.60 -3.35 -15.60
C ILE A 46 5.42 -4.15 -14.31
N ASN A 47 4.63 -5.22 -14.33
CA ASN A 47 4.36 -6.06 -13.17
C ASN A 47 5.62 -6.76 -12.65
N ASP A 48 6.45 -7.32 -13.53
CA ASP A 48 7.70 -7.98 -13.16
C ASP A 48 8.70 -6.96 -12.58
N ASN A 49 8.83 -5.79 -13.21
CA ASN A 49 9.69 -4.73 -12.68
C ASN A 49 9.19 -4.20 -11.33
N PHE A 50 7.87 -4.05 -11.16
CA PHE A 50 7.29 -3.61 -9.90
C PHE A 50 7.49 -4.66 -8.79
N ARG A 51 7.41 -5.95 -9.12
CA ARG A 51 7.72 -7.05 -8.19
C ARG A 51 9.19 -6.98 -7.76
N LEU A 52 10.12 -6.84 -8.71
CA LEU A 52 11.56 -6.72 -8.44
C LEU A 52 11.88 -5.47 -7.62
N ALA A 53 11.25 -4.34 -7.94
CA ALA A 53 11.41 -3.09 -7.19
C ALA A 53 10.90 -3.26 -5.76
N ARG A 54 9.72 -3.87 -5.57
CA ARG A 54 9.18 -4.15 -4.23
C ARG A 54 10.12 -5.04 -3.42
N GLU A 55 10.66 -6.10 -4.01
CA GLU A 55 11.58 -7.01 -3.32
C GLU A 55 12.87 -6.32 -2.86
N LYS A 56 13.46 -5.48 -3.71
CA LYS A 56 14.65 -4.69 -3.36
C LYS A 56 14.37 -3.59 -2.34
N VAL A 57 13.18 -3.00 -2.41
CA VAL A 57 12.80 -1.89 -1.54
C VAL A 57 12.37 -2.37 -0.13
N ILE A 58 12.13 -3.66 0.08
CA ILE A 58 11.98 -4.24 1.43
C ILE A 58 13.25 -4.03 2.30
N GLU A 59 14.42 -3.77 1.70
CA GLU A 59 15.62 -3.37 2.45
C GLU A 59 15.53 -1.95 3.05
N ASP A 60 14.72 -1.05 2.48
CA ASP A 60 14.64 0.35 2.93
C ASP A 60 13.19 0.90 2.85
N PRO A 61 12.37 0.64 3.88
CA PRO A 61 10.93 0.94 3.86
C PRO A 61 10.61 2.44 3.76
N GLU A 62 11.52 3.31 4.18
CA GLU A 62 11.34 4.77 4.08
C GLU A 62 11.33 5.23 2.62
N VAL A 63 12.23 4.69 1.80
CA VAL A 63 12.34 5.01 0.36
C VAL A 63 11.09 4.53 -0.40
N PHE A 64 10.53 3.38 -0.02
CA PHE A 64 9.28 2.88 -0.62
C PHE A 64 8.11 3.85 -0.44
N SER A 65 7.91 4.28 0.81
CA SER A 65 6.77 5.11 1.18
C SER A 65 6.83 6.45 0.43
N TYR A 66 8.03 7.01 0.26
CA TYR A 66 8.27 8.23 -0.50
C TYR A 66 7.95 8.09 -1.99
N ILE A 67 8.43 7.02 -2.64
CA ILE A 67 8.19 6.80 -4.08
C ILE A 67 6.69 6.58 -4.35
N ILE A 68 6.03 5.76 -3.53
CA ILE A 68 4.60 5.47 -3.66
C ILE A 68 3.75 6.72 -3.40
N LYS A 69 4.10 7.52 -2.38
CA LYS A 69 3.43 8.79 -2.08
C LYS A 69 3.56 9.79 -3.23
N THR A 70 4.76 9.91 -3.80
CA THR A 70 5.02 10.76 -4.96
C THR A 70 4.20 10.31 -6.17
N PHE A 71 4.14 9.00 -6.41
CA PHE A 71 3.35 8.42 -7.49
C PHE A 71 1.85 8.71 -7.34
N PHE A 72 1.27 8.48 -6.15
CA PHE A 72 -0.14 8.76 -5.87
C PHE A 72 -0.49 10.26 -5.99
N GLN A 73 0.42 11.14 -5.56
CA GLN A 73 0.26 12.58 -5.70
C GLN A 73 0.28 13.00 -7.18
N TRP A 74 1.11 12.37 -8.00
CA TRP A 74 1.22 12.67 -9.43
C TRP A 74 -0.01 12.24 -10.23
N ILE A 75 -0.61 11.10 -9.88
CA ILE A 75 -1.86 10.62 -10.48
C ILE A 75 -3.13 11.26 -9.87
N GLY A 76 -2.98 12.24 -8.97
CA GLY A 76 -4.08 13.01 -8.38
C GLY A 76 -4.96 12.22 -7.40
N ILE A 77 -4.54 11.01 -7.01
CA ILE A 77 -5.26 10.19 -6.03
C ILE A 77 -4.88 10.69 -4.64
N LYS A 78 -5.73 11.55 -4.09
CA LYS A 78 -5.60 12.10 -2.72
C LYS A 78 -5.85 11.09 -1.60
N LYS A 79 -6.17 9.83 -1.94
CA LYS A 79 -6.50 8.81 -0.95
C LYS A 79 -5.21 8.35 -0.28
N ARG A 80 -5.11 8.63 1.03
CA ARG A 80 -4.05 8.09 1.88
C ARG A 80 -4.12 6.56 1.81
N PRO A 81 -3.02 5.87 1.44
CA PRO A 81 -3.03 4.42 1.39
C PRO A 81 -3.32 3.83 2.78
N GLU A 82 -4.09 2.73 2.82
CA GLU A 82 -4.59 2.13 4.06
C GLU A 82 -3.46 1.69 5.01
N TRP A 83 -2.29 1.34 4.47
CA TRP A 83 -1.11 0.98 5.26
C TRP A 83 -0.52 2.16 6.05
N GLU A 84 -0.61 3.40 5.55
CA GLU A 84 -0.12 4.61 6.25
C GLU A 84 -1.05 4.95 7.44
N ILE A 85 -2.36 4.67 7.30
CA ILE A 85 -3.34 4.82 8.39
C ILE A 85 -3.15 3.73 9.46
N GLN A 86 -2.77 2.52 9.05
CA GLN A 86 -2.52 1.42 9.97
C GLN A 86 -1.22 1.65 10.76
N GLU A 87 -0.18 2.17 10.12
CA GLU A 87 1.11 2.46 10.76
C GLU A 87 1.01 3.60 11.79
N GLU A 88 0.25 4.67 11.51
CA GLU A 88 -0.05 5.72 12.50
C GLU A 88 -0.81 5.16 13.71
N LYS A 89 -1.77 4.25 13.49
CA LYS A 89 -2.51 3.59 14.58
C LYS A 89 -1.62 2.69 15.42
N ASP A 90 -0.75 1.92 14.77
CA ASP A 90 0.16 1.01 15.46
C ASP A 90 1.22 1.78 16.27
N GLN A 91 1.69 2.93 15.77
CA GLN A 91 2.54 3.87 16.52
C GLN A 91 1.83 4.44 17.75
N GLN A 92 0.59 4.91 17.62
CA GLN A 92 -0.21 5.36 18.76
C GLN A 92 -0.47 4.25 19.79
N MET A 93 -0.69 3.00 19.34
CA MET A 93 -0.84 1.88 20.26
C MET A 93 0.47 1.60 21.01
N ARG A 94 1.63 1.65 20.35
CA ARG A 94 2.94 1.45 20.98
C ARG A 94 3.21 2.46 22.09
N GLU A 95 2.91 3.74 21.89
CA GLU A 95 3.04 4.77 22.93
C GLU A 95 2.14 4.49 24.14
N ASN A 96 0.90 4.03 23.90
CA ASN A 96 -0.03 3.65 24.97
C ASN A 96 0.38 2.37 25.73
N TYR A 97 1.08 1.42 25.09
CA TYR A 97 1.62 0.26 25.81
C TYR A 97 2.73 0.68 26.79
N PHE A 98 3.61 1.60 26.40
CA PHE A 98 4.65 2.11 27.30
C PHE A 98 4.05 2.81 28.53
N SER A 99 3.06 3.69 28.35
CA SER A 99 2.40 4.38 29.48
C SER A 99 1.60 3.43 30.41
N THR A 100 1.01 2.37 29.85
CA THR A 100 0.27 1.36 30.62
C THR A 100 1.19 0.47 31.46
N THR A 101 2.38 0.13 30.95
CA THR A 101 3.34 -0.70 31.72
C THR A 101 3.94 0.04 32.91
N ASP A 102 4.20 1.35 32.77
CA ASP A 102 4.67 2.19 33.88
C ASP A 102 3.61 2.36 34.97
N THR A 103 2.34 2.52 34.58
CA THR A 103 1.22 2.61 35.53
C THR A 103 0.96 1.29 36.24
N LEU A 104 1.11 0.15 35.56
CA LEU A 104 1.04 -1.17 36.18
C LEU A 104 2.14 -1.36 37.23
N ARG A 105 3.39 -1.04 36.87
CA ARG A 105 4.54 -1.15 37.78
C ARG A 105 4.38 -0.28 39.03
N LEU A 106 3.85 0.95 38.87
CA LEU A 106 3.53 1.83 39.99
C LEU A 106 2.49 1.21 40.93
N ARG A 107 1.40 0.64 40.38
CA ARG A 107 0.35 -0.02 41.17
C ARG A 107 0.85 -1.27 41.89
N THR A 108 1.71 -2.07 41.26
CA THR A 108 2.32 -3.24 41.91
C THR A 108 3.17 -2.83 43.10
N ASN A 109 3.99 -1.79 42.95
CA ASN A 109 4.81 -1.26 44.05
C ASN A 109 3.97 -0.70 45.20
N GLN A 110 2.84 -0.05 44.90
CA GLN A 110 1.89 0.42 45.92
C GLN A 110 1.26 -0.72 46.70
N LEU A 111 0.85 -1.80 46.02
CA LEU A 111 0.29 -3.01 46.64
C LEU A 111 1.30 -3.70 47.56
N VAL A 112 2.54 -3.89 47.10
CA VAL A 112 3.60 -4.49 47.91
C VAL A 112 3.88 -3.65 49.16
N ASN A 113 3.91 -2.32 49.04
CA ASN A 113 4.08 -1.44 50.19
C ASN A 113 2.90 -1.50 51.18
N GLN A 114 1.67 -1.63 50.70
CA GLN A 114 0.51 -1.81 51.58
C GLN A 114 0.56 -3.13 52.34
N ILE A 115 0.93 -4.23 51.67
CA ILE A 115 1.08 -5.54 52.29
C ILE A 115 2.19 -5.50 53.36
N ASN A 116 3.34 -4.91 53.05
CA ASN A 116 4.43 -4.77 54.02
C ASN A 116 4.00 -3.96 55.24
N ARG A 117 3.25 -2.86 55.06
CA ARG A 117 2.73 -2.07 56.20
C ARG A 117 1.78 -2.87 57.08
N MET A 118 0.90 -3.69 56.51
CA MET A 118 -0.01 -4.53 57.29
C MET A 118 0.73 -5.64 58.04
N TYR A 119 1.71 -6.27 57.39
CA TYR A 119 2.49 -7.36 57.99
C TYR A 119 3.38 -6.87 59.14
N PHE A 120 4.03 -5.71 58.98
CA PHE A 120 4.85 -5.11 60.04
C PHE A 120 4.01 -4.57 61.21
N ASN A 121 2.83 -3.97 60.94
CA ASN A 121 1.96 -3.48 62.02
C ASN A 121 1.31 -4.60 62.84
N GLN A 122 1.18 -5.83 62.32
CA GLN A 122 0.67 -6.97 63.09
C GLN A 122 1.71 -7.55 64.07
N GLN A 123 3.01 -7.34 63.83
CA GLN A 123 4.06 -7.82 64.73
C GLN A 123 4.24 -6.91 65.96
N THR A 124 3.89 -5.62 65.87
CA THR A 124 4.01 -4.66 66.99
C THR A 124 2.85 -4.71 67.99
N THR A 125 1.76 -5.43 67.70
CA THR A 125 0.57 -5.52 68.56
C THR A 125 0.50 -6.83 69.37
N ASN A 126 1.51 -7.71 69.24
CA ASN A 126 1.66 -8.93 70.03
C ASN A 126 2.89 -8.84 70.96
N VAL A 127 2.94 -7.78 71.77
CA VAL A 127 3.79 -7.69 72.97
C VAL A 127 2.92 -7.22 74.13
#